data_AF-A0A918KJL3-F1
#
_entry.id   AF-A0A918KJL3-F1
#
_cell.length_a   1.000
_cell.length_b   1.000
_cell.length_c   1.000
_cell.angle_alpha   90.00
_cell.angle_beta   90.00
_cell.angle_gamma   90.00
#
_symmetry.space_group_name_H-M   'P 1'
#
loop_
_entity.id
_entity.type
_entity.pdbx_description
1 polymer ?
#
loop_
_entity_poly.entity_id
_entity_poly.type
_entity_poly.pdbx_seq_one_letter_code
_entity_poly.pdbx_strand_id
1 'polypeptide(L)'
;MNSIRYNIIPCPETNDHEVQILVDDIDCLGKGQMGLDPVALSKTFSESQKNQLTIGRCGCGCMGCSDILVTVSRNPKFVTWTFSDDRIFKFERSAYESFVDRFLDDTSWEDINRRIERLVSALFVGTTTKDGLNFEWASARIKKRLIHLSYSDASGQRLYDFGWDGASEELAIKQARAFKRDHFPE
;
A
#
# COMPACT_ATOMS: atom_id res chain seq x y z
N MET A 1 24.30 9.94 11.85
CA MET A 1 23.48 9.06 11.01
C MET A 1 22.06 9.52 11.21
N ASN A 2 21.26 9.60 10.15
CA ASN A 2 19.86 9.97 10.32
C ASN A 2 19.08 8.80 10.94
N SER A 3 18.09 9.14 11.75
CA SER A 3 17.06 8.23 12.27
C SER A 3 15.84 8.23 11.34
N ILE A 4 15.12 7.12 11.28
CA ILE A 4 13.90 7.00 10.47
C ILE A 4 12.79 6.34 11.29
N ARG A 5 11.60 6.93 11.22
CA ARG A 5 10.36 6.40 11.80
C ARG A 5 9.16 6.80 10.94
N TYR A 6 8.00 6.27 11.24
CA TYR A 6 6.78 6.61 10.52
C TYR A 6 5.62 6.83 11.49
N ASN A 7 4.63 7.60 11.04
CA ASN A 7 3.29 7.62 11.60
C ASN A 7 2.30 7.23 10.50
N ILE A 8 1.20 6.60 10.88
CA ILE A 8 0.08 6.34 9.98
C ILE A 8 -1.11 7.16 10.48
N ILE A 9 -1.63 8.03 9.62
CA ILE A 9 -2.67 8.99 9.96
C ILE A 9 -3.85 8.78 9.02
N PRO A 10 -5.10 8.76 9.50
CA PRO A 10 -6.27 8.77 8.63
C PRO A 10 -6.29 10.01 7.74
N CYS A 11 -6.63 9.85 6.46
CA CYS A 11 -6.91 10.95 5.54
C CYS A 11 -8.38 10.87 5.09
N PRO A 12 -9.29 11.58 5.78
CA PRO A 12 -10.73 11.54 5.50
C PRO A 12 -11.08 12.00 4.08
N GLU A 13 -10.30 12.92 3.51
CA GLU A 13 -10.53 13.50 2.18
C GLU A 13 -10.44 12.46 1.07
N THR A 14 -9.53 11.50 1.21
CA THR A 14 -9.32 10.39 0.28
C THR A 14 -9.90 9.06 0.78
N ASN A 15 -10.56 9.09 1.94
CA ASN A 15 -11.12 7.91 2.63
C ASN A 15 -10.07 6.80 2.82
N ASP A 16 -8.79 7.16 2.99
CA ASP A 16 -7.66 6.26 3.16
C ASP A 16 -6.79 6.65 4.37
N HIS A 17 -5.58 6.11 4.44
CA HIS A 17 -4.56 6.53 5.40
C HIS A 17 -3.38 7.10 4.64
N GLU A 18 -2.57 7.92 5.30
CA GLU A 18 -1.28 8.36 4.80
C GLU A 18 -0.16 7.95 5.75
N VAL A 19 0.98 7.54 5.17
CA VAL A 19 2.20 7.29 5.91
C VAL A 19 3.06 8.54 5.89
N GLN A 20 3.23 9.14 7.07
CA GLN A 20 4.19 10.20 7.29
C GLN A 20 5.55 9.60 7.65
N ILE A 21 6.51 9.68 6.74
CA ILE A 21 7.90 9.26 7.00
C ILE A 21 8.65 10.41 7.66
N LEU A 22 9.21 10.14 8.84
CA LEU A 22 9.96 11.09 9.64
C LEU A 22 11.44 10.73 9.61
N VAL A 23 12.28 11.68 9.22
CA VAL A 23 13.74 11.57 9.29
C VAL A 23 14.25 12.60 10.29
N ASP A 24 14.93 12.15 11.35
CA ASP A 24 15.32 12.98 12.49
C ASP A 24 14.15 13.80 13.05
N ASP A 25 13.01 13.13 13.24
CA ASP A 25 11.75 13.70 13.75
C ASP A 25 11.09 14.77 12.86
N ILE A 26 11.57 14.92 11.62
CA ILE A 26 11.04 15.88 10.65
C ILE A 26 10.40 15.11 9.48
N ASP A 27 9.21 15.54 9.06
CA ASP A 27 8.55 15.02 7.87
C ASP A 27 9.45 15.21 6.64
N CYS A 28 9.85 14.10 6.03
CA CYS A 28 10.80 14.14 4.92
C CYS A 28 10.16 14.55 3.58
N LEU A 29 8.83 14.51 3.44
CA LEU A 29 8.17 14.88 2.18
C LEU A 29 8.12 16.39 1.97
N GLY A 30 8.04 17.16 3.05
CA GLY A 30 7.94 18.62 3.02
C GLY A 30 6.51 19.13 2.80
N LYS A 31 6.36 20.45 2.67
CA LYS A 31 5.02 21.09 2.63
C LYS A 31 4.27 20.79 1.32
N GLY A 32 2.97 20.53 1.44
CA GLY A 32 2.07 20.37 0.29
C GLY A 32 2.15 19.00 -0.40
N GLN A 33 2.90 18.07 0.18
CA GLN A 33 2.96 16.67 -0.24
C GLN A 33 2.16 15.80 0.74
N MET A 34 1.70 14.65 0.25
CA MET A 34 0.97 13.69 1.06
C MET A 34 1.73 12.37 1.15
N GLY A 35 1.55 11.69 2.29
CA GLY A 35 2.04 10.33 2.44
C GLY A 35 1.32 9.36 1.51
N LEU A 36 1.98 8.24 1.20
CA LEU A 36 1.32 7.13 0.50
C LEU A 36 0.37 6.39 1.43
N ASP A 37 -0.64 5.74 0.86
CA ASP A 37 -1.40 4.72 1.58
C ASP A 37 -0.45 3.60 2.08
N PRO A 38 -0.63 3.07 3.30
CA PRO A 38 0.26 2.05 3.84
C PRO A 38 0.45 0.84 2.91
N VAL A 39 -0.62 0.40 2.22
CA VAL A 39 -0.54 -0.73 1.29
C VAL A 39 0.32 -0.38 0.07
N ALA A 40 0.18 0.84 -0.46
CA ALA A 40 0.97 1.32 -1.59
C ALA A 40 2.46 1.47 -1.23
N LEU A 41 2.75 2.00 -0.03
CA LEU A 41 4.12 2.11 0.45
C LEU A 41 4.74 0.72 0.72
N SER A 42 3.99 -0.21 1.30
CA SER A 42 4.45 -1.60 1.52
C SER A 42 4.83 -2.28 0.21
N LYS A 43 4.07 -2.07 -0.86
CA LYS A 43 4.43 -2.56 -2.20
C LYS A 43 5.77 -1.97 -2.67
N THR A 44 5.99 -0.68 -2.44
CA THR A 44 7.23 0.00 -2.82
C THR A 44 8.44 -0.55 -2.04
N PHE A 45 8.30 -0.77 -0.72
CA PHE A 45 9.35 -1.39 0.09
C PHE A 45 9.56 -2.88 -0.22
N SER A 46 8.52 -3.62 -0.58
CA SER A 46 8.64 -5.02 -0.98
C SER A 46 9.36 -5.18 -2.33
N GLU A 47 9.21 -4.19 -3.22
CA GLU A 47 9.91 -4.12 -4.51
C GLU A 47 11.31 -3.47 -4.40
N SER A 48 11.83 -3.28 -3.19
CA SER A 48 13.00 -2.44 -2.88
C SER A 48 14.34 -2.88 -3.47
N GLN A 49 14.40 -3.96 -4.25
CA GLN A 49 15.54 -4.20 -5.13
C GLN A 49 15.68 -3.12 -6.21
N LYS A 50 14.64 -2.32 -6.44
CA LYS A 50 14.72 -1.12 -7.28
C LYS A 50 15.58 -0.04 -6.62
N ASN A 51 16.34 0.67 -7.45
CA ASN A 51 17.13 1.84 -7.04
C ASN A 51 16.28 3.10 -6.82
N GLN A 52 14.95 2.99 -6.92
CA GLN A 52 14.02 4.09 -6.78
C GLN A 52 12.82 3.63 -5.95
N LEU A 53 12.41 4.45 -4.99
CA LEU A 53 11.22 4.23 -4.17
C LEU A 53 10.29 5.43 -4.29
N THR A 54 9.01 5.16 -4.48
CA THR A 54 7.96 6.16 -4.26
C THR A 54 7.63 6.21 -2.79
N ILE A 55 7.73 7.39 -2.18
CA ILE A 55 7.52 7.58 -0.73
C ILE A 55 6.41 8.59 -0.40
N GLY A 56 5.91 9.30 -1.41
CA GLY A 56 4.82 10.25 -1.26
C GLY A 56 4.12 10.52 -2.59
N ARG A 57 3.00 11.22 -2.53
CA ARG A 57 2.17 11.63 -3.66
C ARG A 57 1.89 13.13 -3.60
N CYS A 58 1.53 13.72 -4.72
CA CYS A 58 1.09 15.11 -4.77
C CYS A 58 -0.09 15.35 -3.84
N GLY A 59 -0.23 16.58 -3.32
CA GLY A 59 -1.35 16.99 -2.47
C GLY A 59 -2.74 16.89 -3.10
N CYS A 60 -2.86 16.51 -4.39
CA CYS A 60 -4.14 16.15 -4.99
C CYS A 60 -4.63 14.74 -4.59
N GLY A 61 -3.78 13.92 -3.95
CA GLY A 61 -4.11 12.57 -3.49
C GLY A 61 -4.03 11.47 -4.56
N CYS A 62 -3.84 11.84 -5.84
CA CYS A 62 -3.74 10.87 -6.93
C CYS A 62 -2.31 10.32 -7.07
N MET A 63 -2.18 9.00 -7.01
CA MET A 63 -0.94 8.30 -7.40
C MET A 63 -0.64 8.52 -8.89
N GLY A 64 0.63 8.71 -9.23
CA GLY A 64 1.10 9.00 -10.59
C GLY A 64 0.98 10.48 -10.98
N CYS A 65 0.38 11.31 -10.14
CA CYS A 65 0.39 12.76 -10.31
C CYS A 65 1.55 13.33 -9.50
N SER A 66 2.71 13.55 -10.15
CA SER A 66 3.90 14.14 -9.51
C SER A 66 4.31 13.44 -8.21
N ASP A 67 4.39 12.11 -8.24
CA ASP A 67 4.82 11.31 -7.10
C ASP A 67 6.22 11.69 -6.59
N ILE A 68 6.44 11.55 -5.29
CA ILE A 68 7.71 11.84 -4.63
C ILE A 68 8.57 10.58 -4.63
N LEU A 69 9.65 10.66 -5.40
CA LEU A 69 10.59 9.57 -5.63
C LEU A 69 11.92 9.85 -4.92
N VAL A 70 12.48 8.82 -4.30
CA VAL A 70 13.86 8.85 -3.80
C VAL A 70 14.69 7.81 -4.52
N THR A 71 15.90 8.20 -4.92
CA THR A 71 16.91 7.26 -5.38
C THR A 71 17.55 6.61 -4.17
N VAL A 72 17.61 5.28 -4.15
CA VAL A 72 18.16 4.50 -3.03
C VAL A 72 19.47 3.85 -3.42
N SER A 73 20.52 4.22 -2.70
CA SER A 73 21.84 3.58 -2.79
C SER A 73 22.10 2.76 -1.54
N ARG A 74 22.62 1.55 -1.73
CA ARG A 74 22.88 0.60 -0.64
C ARG A 74 24.33 0.15 -0.69
N ASN A 75 25.00 0.22 0.45
CA ASN A 75 26.29 -0.42 0.65
C ASN A 75 26.23 -1.31 1.92
N PRO A 76 27.29 -2.05 2.26
CA PRO A 76 27.26 -2.94 3.42
C PRO A 76 26.97 -2.26 4.77
N LYS A 77 27.18 -0.95 4.89
CA LYS A 77 27.04 -0.20 6.16
C LYS A 77 25.84 0.75 6.18
N PHE A 78 25.44 1.26 5.02
CA PHE A 78 24.50 2.37 4.95
C PHE A 78 23.51 2.23 3.80
N VAL A 79 22.34 2.80 4.01
CA VAL A 79 21.34 3.10 2.97
C VAL A 79 21.26 4.62 2.83
N THR A 80 21.32 5.11 1.60
CA THR A 80 21.21 6.53 1.30
C THR A 80 19.97 6.77 0.44
N TRP A 81 19.14 7.72 0.85
CA TRP A 81 18.07 8.29 0.03
C TRP A 81 18.53 9.62 -0.55
N THR A 82 18.37 9.78 -1.86
CA THR A 82 18.61 11.04 -2.58
C THR A 82 17.32 11.48 -3.26
N PHE A 83 16.82 12.64 -2.86
CA PHE A 83 15.66 13.28 -3.44
C PHE A 83 16.04 14.00 -4.75
N SER A 84 15.04 14.35 -5.56
CA SER A 84 15.25 15.15 -6.78
C SER A 84 15.68 16.59 -6.51
N ASP A 85 15.47 17.09 -5.29
CA ASP A 85 15.90 18.42 -4.82
C ASP A 85 17.26 18.38 -4.09
N ASP A 86 18.05 17.33 -4.32
CA ASP A 86 19.37 17.09 -3.74
C ASP A 86 19.41 16.94 -2.21
N ARG A 87 18.26 16.82 -1.53
CA ARG A 87 18.24 16.38 -0.12
C ARG A 87 18.74 14.94 -0.02
N ILE A 88 19.64 14.71 0.93
CA ILE A 88 20.26 13.40 1.17
C ILE A 88 20.04 12.99 2.61
N PHE A 89 19.47 11.80 2.79
CA PHE A 89 19.41 11.15 4.09
C PHE A 89 20.22 9.86 4.06
N LYS A 90 20.98 9.63 5.12
CA LYS A 90 21.84 8.47 5.28
C LYS A 90 21.47 7.74 6.55
N PHE A 91 21.18 6.46 6.41
CA PHE A 91 20.76 5.57 7.48
C PHE A 91 21.81 4.49 7.70
N GLU A 92 21.94 4.06 8.95
CA GLU A 92 22.65 2.82 9.24
C GLU A 92 21.80 1.67 8.68
N ARG A 93 22.47 0.70 8.02
CA ARG A 93 21.77 -0.32 7.25
C ARG A 93 20.83 -1.16 8.11
N SER A 94 21.29 -1.66 9.26
CA SER A 94 20.47 -2.50 10.13
C SER A 94 19.27 -1.76 10.70
N ALA A 95 19.42 -0.47 11.03
CA ALA A 95 18.34 0.39 11.49
C ALA A 95 17.29 0.63 10.38
N TYR A 96 17.74 0.83 9.13
CA TYR A 96 16.86 0.98 7.98
C TYR A 96 16.09 -0.31 7.69
N GLU A 97 16.76 -1.46 7.66
CA GLU A 97 16.14 -2.77 7.44
C GLU A 97 15.12 -3.05 8.55
N SER A 98 15.46 -2.80 9.82
CA SER A 98 14.52 -2.92 10.95
C SER A 98 13.34 -1.95 10.86
N PHE A 99 13.51 -0.78 10.26
CA PHE A 99 12.40 0.14 9.98
C PHE A 99 11.46 -0.43 8.92
N VAL A 100 12.02 -0.93 7.81
CA VAL A 100 11.24 -1.52 6.72
C VAL A 100 10.47 -2.75 7.22
N ASP A 101 11.13 -3.67 7.93
CA ASP A 101 10.51 -4.89 8.45
C ASP A 101 9.34 -4.55 9.39
N ARG A 102 9.56 -3.64 10.35
CA ARG A 102 8.49 -3.18 11.25
C ARG A 102 7.31 -2.56 10.51
N PHE A 103 7.59 -1.76 9.48
CA PHE A 103 6.53 -1.14 8.69
C PHE A 103 5.73 -2.18 7.89
N LEU A 104 6.40 -3.17 7.30
CA LEU A 104 5.73 -4.23 6.53
C LEU A 104 4.84 -5.13 7.40
N ASP A 105 5.21 -5.33 8.66
CA ASP A 105 4.44 -6.13 9.63
C ASP A 105 3.35 -5.33 10.37
N ASP A 106 3.34 -3.99 10.26
CA ASP A 106 2.41 -3.13 10.98
C ASP A 106 1.02 -3.15 10.34
N THR A 107 0.09 -3.76 11.07
CA THR A 107 -1.35 -3.81 10.75
C THR A 107 -2.19 -3.10 11.82
N SER A 108 -1.57 -2.39 12.76
CA SER A 108 -2.24 -1.75 13.90
C SER A 108 -3.17 -0.60 13.49
N TRP A 109 -2.94 -0.03 12.31
CA TRP A 109 -3.72 1.03 11.69
C TRP A 109 -4.97 0.52 10.95
N GLU A 110 -5.13 -0.80 10.79
CA GLU A 110 -6.28 -1.36 10.07
C GLU A 110 -7.56 -1.28 10.89
N ASP A 111 -8.53 -0.51 10.40
CA ASP A 111 -9.93 -0.72 10.77
C ASP A 111 -10.47 -2.05 10.19
N ILE A 112 -11.71 -2.39 10.53
CA ILE A 112 -12.33 -3.64 10.04
C ILE A 112 -12.34 -3.70 8.50
N ASN A 113 -12.62 -2.59 7.81
CA ASN A 113 -12.68 -2.59 6.35
C ASN A 113 -11.30 -2.87 5.76
N ARG A 114 -10.26 -2.18 6.24
CA ARG A 114 -8.87 -2.35 5.78
C ARG A 114 -8.36 -3.76 6.03
N ARG A 115 -8.70 -4.33 7.18
CA ARG A 115 -8.37 -5.71 7.48
C ARG A 115 -9.05 -6.69 6.53
N ILE A 116 -10.34 -6.49 6.23
CA ILE A 116 -11.04 -7.29 5.22
C ILE A 116 -10.39 -7.14 3.84
N GLU A 117 -10.05 -5.92 3.43
CA GLU A 117 -9.36 -5.66 2.16
C GLU A 117 -8.07 -6.48 2.05
N ARG A 118 -7.23 -6.51 3.09
CA ARG A 118 -6.00 -7.32 3.12
C ARG A 118 -6.30 -8.81 3.07
N LEU A 119 -7.19 -9.30 3.93
CA LEU A 119 -7.51 -10.73 4.04
C LEU A 119 -8.13 -11.27 2.75
N VAL A 120 -9.04 -10.50 2.14
CA VAL A 120 -9.66 -10.86 0.86
C VAL A 120 -8.63 -10.78 -0.26
N SER A 121 -7.82 -9.72 -0.33
CA SER A 121 -6.77 -9.62 -1.37
C SER A 121 -5.85 -10.83 -1.36
N ALA A 122 -5.43 -11.30 -0.18
CA ALA A 122 -4.59 -12.50 -0.06
C ALA A 122 -5.24 -13.77 -0.66
N LEU A 123 -6.57 -13.87 -0.72
CA LEU A 123 -7.26 -14.99 -1.36
C LEU A 123 -7.31 -14.88 -2.89
N PHE A 124 -7.24 -13.67 -3.43
CA PHE A 124 -7.40 -13.39 -4.86
C PHE A 124 -6.09 -13.06 -5.58
N VAL A 125 -5.00 -12.79 -4.86
CA VAL A 125 -3.65 -12.68 -5.45
C VAL A 125 -3.36 -13.91 -6.32
N GLY A 126 -2.88 -13.66 -7.54
CA GLY A 126 -2.57 -14.70 -8.53
C GLY A 126 -3.78 -15.26 -9.29
N THR A 127 -4.99 -14.81 -9.00
CA THR A 127 -6.18 -15.20 -9.79
C THR A 127 -6.29 -14.36 -11.07
N THR A 128 -6.85 -14.98 -12.09
CA THR A 128 -7.12 -14.36 -13.39
C THR A 128 -8.56 -14.66 -13.81
N THR A 129 -9.24 -13.71 -14.43
CA THR A 129 -10.56 -13.94 -15.01
C THR A 129 -10.45 -14.82 -16.27
N LYS A 130 -11.58 -15.36 -16.75
CA LYS A 130 -11.62 -16.19 -17.98
C LYS A 130 -11.06 -15.48 -19.23
N ASP A 131 -11.11 -14.17 -19.23
CA ASP A 131 -10.64 -13.30 -20.31
C ASP A 131 -9.26 -12.70 -20.07
N GLY A 132 -8.54 -13.16 -19.04
CA GLY A 132 -7.11 -12.84 -18.86
C GLY A 132 -6.80 -11.63 -17.98
N LEU A 133 -7.80 -11.03 -17.32
CA LEU A 133 -7.57 -9.91 -16.40
C LEU A 133 -7.00 -10.42 -15.07
N ASN A 134 -6.00 -9.74 -14.52
CA ASN A 134 -5.34 -10.14 -13.28
C ASN A 134 -5.91 -9.37 -12.09
N PHE A 135 -6.01 -10.04 -10.94
CA PHE A 135 -6.41 -9.38 -9.71
C PHE A 135 -5.45 -8.24 -9.36
N GLU A 136 -6.00 -7.08 -9.02
CA GLU A 136 -5.24 -5.88 -8.68
C GLU A 136 -5.43 -5.48 -7.21
N TRP A 137 -6.68 -5.32 -6.76
CA TRP A 137 -7.00 -4.89 -5.40
C TRP A 137 -8.41 -5.28 -4.98
N ALA A 138 -8.65 -5.31 -3.66
CA ALA A 138 -9.97 -5.43 -3.05
C ALA A 138 -10.29 -4.17 -2.22
N SER A 139 -11.55 -3.71 -2.24
CA SER A 139 -12.02 -2.61 -1.39
C SER A 139 -13.35 -2.91 -0.69
N ALA A 140 -13.40 -2.68 0.61
CA ALA A 140 -14.62 -2.71 1.43
C ALA A 140 -15.14 -1.29 1.76
N ARG A 141 -14.42 -0.26 1.31
CA ARG A 141 -14.68 1.16 1.65
C ARG A 141 -15.52 1.91 0.63
N ILE A 142 -15.59 1.43 -0.63
CA ILE A 142 -16.34 2.09 -1.70
C ILE A 142 -17.85 2.07 -1.41
N LYS A 143 -18.39 0.92 -0.97
CA LYS A 143 -19.82 0.79 -0.65
C LYS A 143 -20.03 -0.12 0.57
N LYS A 144 -20.90 0.34 1.48
CA LYS A 144 -21.24 -0.40 2.70
C LYS A 144 -21.72 -1.81 2.36
N ARG A 145 -21.23 -2.80 3.12
CA ARG A 145 -21.63 -4.23 3.03
C ARG A 145 -21.34 -4.89 1.68
N LEU A 146 -20.49 -4.28 0.86
CA LEU A 146 -19.95 -4.89 -0.34
C LEU A 146 -18.42 -4.92 -0.26
N ILE A 147 -17.84 -5.91 -0.92
CA ILE A 147 -16.43 -5.97 -1.25
C ILE A 147 -16.32 -5.91 -2.76
N HIS A 148 -15.57 -4.93 -3.24
CA HIS A 148 -15.25 -4.71 -4.64
C HIS A 148 -13.90 -5.34 -4.93
N LEU A 149 -13.82 -6.16 -5.97
CA LEU A 149 -12.59 -6.72 -6.49
C LEU A 149 -12.30 -6.08 -7.84
N SER A 150 -11.10 -5.58 -8.01
CA SER A 150 -10.63 -5.05 -9.29
C SER A 150 -9.74 -6.05 -9.99
N TYR A 151 -10.03 -6.25 -11.28
CA TYR A 151 -9.22 -7.02 -12.20
C TYR A 151 -8.88 -6.14 -13.40
N SER A 152 -7.61 -6.12 -13.79
CA SER A 152 -7.15 -5.26 -14.88
C SER A 152 -6.05 -5.90 -15.72
N ASP A 153 -5.91 -5.35 -16.93
CA ASP A 153 -4.80 -5.59 -17.86
C ASP A 153 -4.56 -4.34 -18.71
N ALA A 154 -3.82 -4.46 -19.81
CA ALA A 154 -3.58 -3.35 -20.73
C ALA A 154 -4.84 -2.88 -21.49
N SER A 155 -5.89 -3.70 -21.56
CA SER A 155 -7.14 -3.42 -22.29
C SER A 155 -8.19 -2.72 -21.42
N GLY A 156 -8.10 -2.83 -20.09
CA GLY A 156 -8.95 -2.09 -19.17
C GLY A 156 -9.09 -2.73 -17.80
N GLN A 157 -10.15 -2.34 -17.10
CA GLN A 157 -10.48 -2.78 -15.75
C GLN A 157 -11.92 -3.31 -15.68
N ARG A 158 -12.14 -4.34 -14.88
CA ARG A 158 -13.46 -4.83 -14.48
C ARG A 158 -13.57 -4.97 -12.98
N LEU A 159 -14.75 -4.67 -12.48
CA LEU A 159 -15.10 -4.75 -11.07
C LEU A 159 -16.07 -5.90 -10.83
N TYR A 160 -15.82 -6.65 -9.77
CA TYR A 160 -16.69 -7.72 -9.27
C TYR A 160 -17.05 -7.44 -7.83
N ASP A 161 -18.32 -7.67 -7.48
CA ASP A 161 -18.83 -7.34 -6.15
C ASP A 161 -19.41 -8.57 -5.48
N PHE A 162 -19.18 -8.71 -4.17
CA PHE A 162 -19.91 -9.64 -3.34
C PHE A 162 -20.27 -9.03 -1.98
N GLY A 163 -21.34 -9.56 -1.38
CA GLY A 163 -21.87 -9.07 -0.11
C GLY A 163 -21.12 -9.60 1.11
N TRP A 164 -21.07 -8.78 2.16
CA TRP A 164 -20.66 -9.17 3.51
C TRP A 164 -21.49 -8.40 4.55
N ASP A 165 -21.31 -8.69 5.83
CA ASP A 165 -22.12 -8.08 6.90
C ASP A 165 -21.61 -6.71 7.39
N GLY A 166 -20.37 -6.35 7.04
CA GLY A 166 -19.71 -5.12 7.48
C GLY A 166 -19.02 -5.21 8.83
N ALA A 167 -18.90 -6.41 9.42
CA ALA A 167 -18.39 -6.57 10.79
C ALA A 167 -17.57 -7.84 11.01
N SER A 168 -17.91 -8.96 10.37
CA SER A 168 -17.30 -10.27 10.64
C SER A 168 -16.23 -10.64 9.61
N GLU A 169 -15.00 -10.80 10.09
CA GLU A 169 -13.89 -11.33 9.29
C GLU A 169 -14.18 -12.73 8.77
N GLU A 170 -14.72 -13.60 9.62
CA GLU A 170 -15.04 -14.98 9.25
C GLU A 170 -16.08 -15.03 8.13
N LEU A 171 -17.15 -14.23 8.25
CA LEU A 171 -18.19 -14.20 7.22
C LEU A 171 -17.66 -13.60 5.91
N ALA A 172 -16.89 -12.51 5.98
CA ALA A 172 -16.27 -11.91 4.79
C ALA A 172 -15.38 -12.92 4.05
N ILE A 173 -14.52 -13.65 4.77
CA ILE A 173 -13.65 -14.69 4.18
C ILE A 173 -14.48 -15.84 3.61
N LYS A 174 -15.52 -16.29 4.31
CA LYS A 174 -16.41 -17.36 3.82
C LYS A 174 -17.09 -16.96 2.51
N GLN A 175 -17.59 -15.73 2.43
CA GLN A 175 -18.23 -15.20 1.22
C GLN A 175 -17.20 -15.04 0.09
N ALA A 176 -16.00 -14.52 0.39
CA ALA A 176 -14.91 -14.40 -0.57
C ALA A 176 -14.52 -15.76 -1.18
N ARG A 177 -14.39 -16.81 -0.37
CA ARG A 177 -14.07 -18.17 -0.85
C ARG A 177 -15.18 -18.76 -1.71
N ALA A 178 -16.44 -18.58 -1.31
CA ALA A 178 -17.58 -19.02 -2.11
C ALA A 178 -17.61 -18.31 -3.46
N PHE A 179 -17.46 -16.98 -3.45
CA PHE A 179 -17.38 -16.17 -4.66
C PHE A 179 -16.25 -16.61 -5.58
N LYS A 180 -15.04 -16.82 -5.02
CA LYS A 180 -13.86 -17.26 -5.77
C LYS A 180 -14.13 -18.56 -6.53
N ARG A 181 -14.62 -19.59 -5.83
CA ARG A 181 -14.92 -20.91 -6.41
C ARG A 181 -15.94 -20.81 -7.54
N ASP A 182 -16.94 -19.94 -7.41
CA ASP A 182 -18.04 -19.87 -8.36
C ASP A 182 -17.68 -19.06 -9.63
N HIS A 183 -16.63 -18.21 -9.58
CA HIS A 183 -16.31 -17.26 -10.65
C HIS A 183 -14.93 -17.41 -11.28
N PHE A 184 -13.95 -17.98 -10.57
CA PHE A 184 -12.57 -18.09 -11.04
C PHE A 184 -12.14 -19.56 -11.11
N PRO A 185 -11.64 -20.04 -12.26
CA PRO A 185 -11.09 -21.38 -12.37
C PRO A 185 -9.86 -21.55 -11.46
N GLU A 186 -9.64 -22.77 -10.97
CA GLU A 186 -8.39 -23.16 -10.28
C GLU A 186 -7.18 -23.16 -11.21
#